data_AF-A0A7C5BPG9-F1
#
_entry.id   AF-A0A7C5BPG9-F1
#
_cell.length_a   1.000
_cell.length_b   1.000
_cell.length_c   1.000
_cell.angle_alpha   90.00
_cell.angle_beta   90.00
_cell.angle_gamma   90.00
#
_symmetry.space_group_name_H-M   'P 1'
#
loop_
_entity.id
_entity.type
_entity.pdbx_description
1 polymer ?
#
loop_
_entity_poly.entity_id
_entity_poly.type
_entity_poly.pdbx_seq_one_letter_code
_entity_poly.pdbx_strand_id
1 'polypeptide(L)'
;MSQRYIMIFTRFERFWHWSQMLLIMILLFTGFGIHGFHQLLDFQSAVELHTLCAISLLVLWIFAIFWHLTTGTWRHYVPTTKGLWKVAQYYAFGIFKGERHPYHKAYWRKHNPLQAISYLALKLFL
;
A
#
# COMPACT_ATOMS: atom_id res chain seq x y z
N MET A 1 -15.97 3.71 30.72
CA MET A 1 -16.44 3.72 29.31
C MET A 1 -16.00 2.43 28.63
N SER A 2 -16.92 1.64 28.07
CA SER A 2 -16.54 0.43 27.32
C SER A 2 -15.93 0.81 25.97
N GLN A 3 -14.71 0.37 25.69
CA GLN A 3 -14.07 0.57 24.40
C GLN A 3 -14.79 -0.28 23.33
N ARG A 4 -15.24 0.35 22.24
CA ARG A 4 -15.88 -0.34 21.11
C ARG A 4 -14.92 -0.34 19.92
N TYR A 5 -14.45 -1.52 19.50
CA TYR A 5 -13.60 -1.65 18.32
C TYR A 5 -14.42 -1.48 17.04
N ILE A 6 -13.91 -0.66 16.12
CA ILE A 6 -14.52 -0.44 14.79
C ILE A 6 -13.56 -0.97 13.74
N MET A 7 -14.05 -1.87 12.88
CA MET A 7 -13.26 -2.41 11.76
C MET A 7 -13.21 -1.39 10.62
N ILE A 8 -12.07 -0.70 10.47
CA ILE A 8 -11.85 0.31 9.41
C ILE A 8 -11.45 -0.35 8.08
N PHE A 9 -10.66 -1.42 8.15
CA PHE A 9 -10.23 -2.19 6.98
C PHE A 9 -11.01 -3.50 6.91
N THR A 10 -11.61 -3.78 5.77
CA THR A 10 -12.35 -5.01 5.50
C THR A 10 -11.41 -6.20 5.39
N ARG A 11 -11.97 -7.42 5.44
CA ARG A 11 -11.20 -8.66 5.22
C ARG A 11 -10.56 -8.69 3.84
N PHE A 12 -11.31 -8.27 2.81
CA PHE A 12 -10.81 -8.18 1.44
C PHE A 12 -9.61 -7.22 1.33
N GLU A 13 -9.71 -6.00 1.87
CA GLU A 13 -8.62 -5.02 1.82
C GLU A 13 -7.33 -5.56 2.45
N ARG A 14 -7.44 -6.30 3.56
CA ARG A 14 -6.28 -6.96 4.18
C ARG A 14 -5.72 -8.08 3.33
N PHE A 15 -6.57 -8.97 2.83
CA PHE A 15 -6.14 -10.08 1.98
C PHE A 15 -5.39 -9.57 0.75
N TRP A 16 -6.01 -8.65 0.00
CA TRP A 16 -5.41 -8.03 -1.17
C TRP A 16 -4.05 -7.40 -0.85
N HIS A 17 -3.98 -6.60 0.23
CA HIS A 17 -2.75 -5.92 0.60
C HIS A 17 -1.61 -6.89 0.96
N TRP A 18 -1.90 -7.93 1.76
CA TRP A 18 -0.89 -8.89 2.17
C TRP A 18 -0.44 -9.80 1.03
N SER A 19 -1.35 -10.22 0.15
CA SER A 19 -0.99 -10.94 -1.07
C SER A 19 -0.08 -10.10 -1.96
N GLN A 20 -0.41 -8.82 -2.16
CA GLN A 20 0.43 -7.90 -2.93
C GLN A 20 1.80 -7.69 -2.29
N MET A 21 1.86 -7.50 -0.97
CA MET A 21 3.12 -7.33 -0.24
C MET A 21 4.03 -8.56 -0.42
N LEU A 22 3.49 -9.77 -0.26
CA LEU A 22 4.24 -11.00 -0.44
C LEU A 22 4.81 -11.11 -1.87
N LEU A 23 3.99 -10.85 -2.88
CA LEU A 23 4.41 -10.90 -4.29
C LEU A 23 5.53 -9.89 -4.57
N ILE A 24 5.39 -8.65 -4.09
CA ILE A 24 6.41 -7.61 -4.27
C ILE A 24 7.72 -8.00 -3.58
N MET A 25 7.68 -8.61 -2.39
CA MET A 25 8.89 -9.07 -1.70
C MET A 25 9.59 -10.19 -2.48
N ILE A 26 8.84 -11.13 -3.05
CA ILE A 26 9.41 -12.20 -3.89
C ILE A 26 10.02 -11.61 -5.17
N LEU A 27 9.34 -10.65 -5.81
CA LEU A 27 9.85 -9.94 -6.98
C LEU A 27 11.15 -9.18 -6.66
N LEU A 28 11.21 -8.50 -5.52
CA LEU A 28 12.42 -7.80 -5.08
C LEU A 28 13.58 -8.78 -4.86
N PHE A 29 13.33 -9.88 -4.14
CA PHE A 29 14.33 -10.90 -3.85
C PHE A 29 14.85 -11.57 -5.14
N THR A 30 13.94 -12.08 -5.98
CA THR A 30 14.31 -12.71 -7.25
C THR A 30 14.97 -11.73 -8.21
N GLY A 31 14.52 -10.46 -8.23
CA GLY A 31 15.12 -9.39 -9.01
C GLY A 31 16.56 -9.10 -8.60
N PHE A 32 16.85 -9.10 -7.29
CA PHE A 32 18.23 -9.01 -6.78
C PHE A 32 19.08 -10.21 -7.18
N GLY A 33 18.53 -11.43 -7.14
CA GLY A 33 19.20 -12.63 -7.65
C GLY A 33 19.55 -12.55 -9.14
N ILE A 34 18.59 -12.13 -9.97
CA ILE A 34 18.77 -11.96 -11.43
C ILE A 34 19.86 -10.92 -11.75
N HIS A 35 19.96 -9.85 -10.97
CA HIS A 35 20.99 -8.81 -11.12
C HIS A 35 22.33 -9.14 -10.43
N GLY A 36 22.46 -10.32 -9.82
CA GLY A 36 23.71 -10.80 -9.23
C GLY A 36 24.03 -10.26 -7.83
N PHE A 37 23.08 -9.64 -7.12
CA PHE A 37 23.28 -9.20 -5.73
C PHE A 37 23.41 -10.39 -4.77
N HIS A 38 22.90 -11.56 -5.14
CA HIS A 38 23.10 -12.82 -4.44
C HIS A 38 22.93 -14.02 -5.38
N GLN A 39 23.41 -15.19 -4.97
CA GLN A 39 23.35 -16.45 -5.73
C GLN A 39 22.55 -17.55 -5.00
N LEU A 40 21.60 -17.15 -4.15
CA LEU A 40 20.78 -18.07 -3.34
C LEU A 40 19.82 -18.95 -4.19
N LEU A 41 19.53 -18.55 -5.42
CA LEU A 41 18.78 -19.30 -6.42
C LEU A 41 19.61 -19.36 -7.70
N ASP A 42 19.50 -20.43 -8.48
CA ASP A 42 20.01 -20.44 -9.83
C ASP A 42 19.23 -19.44 -10.72
N PHE A 43 19.86 -18.99 -11.79
CA PHE A 43 19.32 -17.94 -12.64
C PHE A 43 17.96 -18.32 -13.25
N GLN A 44 17.81 -19.57 -13.70
CA GLN A 44 16.58 -20.03 -14.34
C GLN A 44 15.42 -20.02 -13.33
N SER A 45 15.61 -20.62 -12.16
CA SER A 45 14.61 -20.62 -11.08
C SER A 45 14.25 -19.20 -10.63
N ALA A 46 15.24 -18.30 -10.55
CA ALA A 46 14.99 -16.91 -10.20
C ALA A 46 14.10 -16.21 -11.23
N VAL A 47 14.39 -16.37 -12.53
CA VAL A 47 13.57 -15.80 -13.61
C VAL A 47 12.17 -16.39 -13.64
N GLU A 48 12.03 -17.71 -13.57
CA GLU A 48 10.72 -18.38 -13.60
C GLU A 48 9.82 -17.91 -12.44
N LEU A 49 10.36 -17.90 -11.21
CA LEU A 49 9.62 -17.44 -10.04
C LEU A 49 9.28 -15.94 -10.13
N HIS A 50 10.20 -15.12 -10.63
CA HIS A 50 9.97 -13.69 -10.84
C HIS A 50 8.83 -13.45 -11.84
N THR A 51 8.86 -14.12 -12.99
CA THR A 51 7.83 -14.00 -14.03
C THR A 51 6.46 -14.46 -13.52
N LEU A 52 6.40 -15.60 -12.83
CA LEU A 52 5.16 -16.10 -12.25
C LEU A 52 4.57 -15.12 -11.22
N CYS A 53 5.42 -14.57 -10.35
CA CYS A 53 4.99 -13.58 -9.36
C CYS A 53 4.52 -12.27 -10.01
N ALA A 54 5.18 -11.83 -11.08
CA ALA A 54 4.80 -10.62 -11.81
C ALA A 54 3.42 -10.79 -12.48
N ILE A 55 3.19 -11.92 -13.14
CA ILE A 55 1.87 -12.24 -13.74
C ILE A 55 0.80 -12.33 -12.65
N SER A 56 1.10 -13.00 -11.54
CA SER A 56 0.17 -13.12 -10.40
C SER A 56 -0.19 -11.74 -9.82
N LEU A 57 0.78 -10.83 -9.74
CA LEU A 57 0.57 -9.46 -9.28
C LEU A 57 -0.34 -8.68 -10.23
N LEU A 58 -0.16 -8.80 -11.55
CA LEU A 58 -1.03 -8.18 -12.54
C LEU A 58 -2.48 -8.68 -12.41
N VAL A 59 -2.67 -9.99 -12.28
CA VAL A 59 -4.00 -10.59 -12.06
C VAL A 59 -4.62 -10.05 -10.76
N LEU A 60 -3.85 -9.99 -9.67
CA LEU A 60 -4.31 -9.44 -8.41
C LEU A 60 -4.74 -7.97 -8.54
N TRP A 61 -4.00 -7.16 -9.32
CA TRP A 61 -4.35 -5.76 -9.59
C TRP A 61 -5.63 -5.61 -10.40
N ILE A 62 -5.85 -6.45 -11.41
CA ILE A 62 -7.11 -6.45 -12.18
C ILE A 62 -8.31 -6.66 -11.24
N PHE A 63 -8.23 -7.65 -10.35
CA PHE A 63 -9.29 -7.90 -9.36
C PHE A 63 -9.44 -6.75 -8.36
N ALA A 64 -8.33 -6.15 -7.92
CA ALA A 64 -8.35 -5.04 -6.99
C ALA A 64 -8.99 -3.79 -7.60
N ILE A 65 -8.66 -3.46 -8.85
CA ILE A 65 -9.25 -2.35 -9.60
C ILE A 65 -10.75 -2.59 -9.77
N PHE A 66 -11.14 -3.78 -10.23
CA PHE A 66 -12.55 -4.18 -10.35
C PHE A 66 -13.30 -4.01 -9.02
N TRP A 67 -12.73 -4.49 -7.91
CA TRP A 67 -13.32 -4.33 -6.59
C TRP A 67 -13.45 -2.86 -6.17
N HIS A 68 -12.39 -2.06 -6.38
CA HIS A 68 -12.42 -0.64 -6.01
C HIS A 68 -13.46 0.16 -6.78
N LEU A 69 -13.68 -0.18 -8.05
CA LEU A 69 -14.70 0.42 -8.90
C LEU A 69 -16.11 0.02 -8.45
N THR A 70 -16.36 -1.30 -8.28
CA THR A 70 -17.69 -1.83 -7.91
C THR A 70 -18.13 -1.45 -6.49
N THR A 71 -17.20 -1.35 -5.54
CA THR A 71 -17.50 -0.97 -4.15
C THR A 71 -17.50 0.54 -3.89
N GLY A 72 -17.03 1.35 -4.85
CA GLY A 72 -16.88 2.79 -4.67
C GLY A 72 -15.80 3.20 -3.65
N THR A 73 -14.98 2.25 -3.17
CA THR A 73 -13.90 2.49 -2.20
C THR A 73 -12.78 3.37 -2.74
N TRP A 74 -12.72 3.57 -4.07
CA TRP A 74 -11.81 4.51 -4.72
C TRP A 74 -11.95 5.95 -4.17
N ARG A 75 -13.13 6.33 -3.66
CA ARG A 75 -13.40 7.66 -3.06
C ARG A 75 -12.50 7.98 -1.87
N HIS A 76 -11.97 6.97 -1.17
CA HIS A 76 -11.01 7.17 -0.08
C HIS A 76 -9.63 7.66 -0.54
N TYR A 77 -9.32 7.55 -1.83
CA TYR A 77 -8.04 7.91 -2.43
C TYR A 77 -8.08 9.27 -3.14
N VAL A 78 -9.20 9.99 -3.09
CA VAL A 78 -9.31 11.34 -3.66
C VAL A 78 -8.38 12.26 -2.87
N PRO A 79 -7.36 12.86 -3.50
CA PRO A 79 -6.38 13.66 -2.79
C PRO A 79 -7.03 14.95 -2.27
N THR A 80 -6.52 15.43 -1.14
CA THR A 80 -6.88 16.74 -0.62
C THR A 80 -5.62 17.45 -0.15
N THR A 81 -5.51 18.74 -0.42
CA THR A 81 -4.40 19.57 0.08
C THR A 81 -4.70 20.14 1.47
N LYS A 82 -5.95 20.02 1.95
CA LYS A 82 -6.38 20.54 3.25
C LYS A 82 -5.63 19.84 4.39
N GLY A 83 -4.81 20.59 5.12
CA GLY A 83 -4.01 20.07 6.23
C GLY A 83 -2.76 19.29 5.82
N LEU A 84 -2.42 19.25 4.52
CA LEU A 84 -1.23 18.56 4.02
C LEU A 84 0.05 19.06 4.67
N TRP A 85 0.22 20.38 4.75
CA TRP A 85 1.40 20.99 5.37
C TRP A 85 1.57 20.60 6.84
N LYS A 86 0.48 20.61 7.62
CA LYS A 86 0.50 20.19 9.04
C LYS A 86 0.88 18.72 9.19
N VAL A 87 0.35 17.85 8.31
CA VAL A 87 0.68 16.42 8.31
C VAL A 87 2.14 16.19 7.88
N ALA A 88 2.64 16.93 6.90
CA ALA A 88 4.04 16.87 6.47
C ALA A 88 4.99 17.30 7.60
N GLN A 89 4.73 18.44 8.25
CA GLN A 89 5.50 18.92 9.40
C GLN A 89 5.47 17.93 10.56
N TYR A 90 4.30 17.33 10.82
CA TYR A 90 4.15 16.32 11.85
C TYR A 90 5.06 15.11 11.61
N TYR A 91 5.04 14.56 10.39
CA TYR A 91 5.89 13.42 10.06
C TYR A 91 7.39 13.76 9.99
N ALA A 92 7.73 15.00 9.61
CA ALA A 92 9.12 15.43 9.54
C ALA A 92 9.74 15.66 10.94
N PHE A 93 8.99 16.24 11.88
CA PHE A 93 9.53 16.66 13.19
C PHE A 93 8.59 16.41 14.38
N GLY A 94 7.29 16.68 14.24
CA GLY A 94 6.34 16.65 15.36
C GLY A 94 6.20 15.28 16.03
N ILE A 95 6.33 14.19 15.25
CA ILE A 95 6.27 12.82 15.77
C ILE A 95 7.38 12.52 16.79
N PHE A 96 8.59 13.05 16.57
CA PHE A 96 9.72 12.87 17.49
C PHE A 96 9.59 13.68 18.78
N LYS A 97 8.74 14.72 18.77
CA LYS A 97 8.41 15.53 19.95
C LYS A 97 7.23 14.97 20.74
N GLY A 98 6.65 13.85 20.32
CA GLY A 98 5.46 13.27 20.95
C GLY A 98 4.18 14.08 20.71
N GLU A 99 4.14 14.91 19.67
CA GLU A 99 2.94 15.69 19.33
C GLU A 99 1.78 14.75 18.94
N ARG A 100 0.54 15.24 19.13
CA ARG A 100 -0.64 14.50 18.66
C ARG A 100 -0.77 14.59 17.14
N HIS A 101 -1.08 13.48 16.50
CA HIS A 101 -1.26 13.42 15.05
C HIS A 101 -2.36 14.42 14.61
N PRO A 102 -2.09 15.34 13.67
CA PRO A 102 -3.00 16.45 13.33
C PRO A 102 -4.24 16.01 12.53
N TYR A 103 -4.35 14.72 12.21
CA TYR A 103 -5.41 14.14 11.40
C TYR A 103 -6.09 13.00 12.16
N HIS A 104 -7.42 13.07 12.24
CA HIS A 104 -8.26 12.05 12.86
C HIS A 104 -8.86 11.14 11.78
N LYS A 105 -8.66 9.83 11.91
CA LYS A 105 -9.22 8.85 10.97
C LYS A 105 -10.73 8.76 11.18
N ALA A 106 -11.47 8.80 10.08
CA ALA A 106 -12.91 8.56 10.07
C ALA A 106 -13.23 7.40 9.12
N TYR A 107 -14.36 6.71 9.33
CA TYR A 107 -14.77 5.58 8.50
C TYR A 107 -14.85 5.95 7.01
N TRP A 108 -15.36 7.15 6.69
CA TRP A 108 -15.45 7.68 5.33
C TRP A 108 -14.13 8.25 4.78
N ARG A 109 -13.11 8.47 5.62
CA ARG A 109 -11.80 9.01 5.21
C ARG A 109 -10.66 8.35 6.00
N LYS A 110 -10.21 7.21 5.48
CA LYS A 110 -9.20 6.34 6.09
C LYS A 110 -7.78 6.92 6.05
N HIS A 111 -7.47 7.66 4.98
CA HIS A 111 -6.14 8.19 4.71
C HIS A 111 -6.03 9.67 5.09
N ASN A 112 -4.88 10.04 5.67
CA ASN A 112 -4.52 11.45 5.80
C ASN A 112 -4.15 12.03 4.41
N PRO A 113 -4.12 13.37 4.25
CA PRO A 113 -3.76 14.03 3.00
C PRO A 113 -2.50 13.52 2.33
N LEU A 114 -1.42 13.32 3.10
CA LEU A 114 -0.13 12.86 2.58
C LEU A 114 -0.25 11.42 2.07
N GLN A 115 -0.87 10.53 2.86
CA GLN A 115 -1.13 9.15 2.48
C GLN A 115 -1.98 9.06 1.21
N ALA A 116 -3.05 9.86 1.10
CA ALA A 116 -3.91 9.84 -0.08
C ALA A 116 -3.12 10.19 -1.36
N ILE A 117 -2.24 11.20 -1.29
CA ILE A 117 -1.34 11.56 -2.39
C ILE A 117 -0.34 10.44 -2.68
N SER A 118 0.28 9.86 -1.67
CA SER A 118 1.22 8.73 -1.86
C SER A 118 0.54 7.54 -2.52
N TYR A 119 -0.65 7.14 -2.06
CA TYR A 119 -1.41 6.04 -2.67
C TYR A 119 -1.85 6.35 -4.10
N LEU A 120 -2.20 7.60 -4.40
CA LEU A 120 -2.52 8.00 -5.76
C LEU A 120 -1.29 7.91 -6.66
N ALA A 121 -0.15 8.45 -6.21
CA ALA A 121 1.11 8.41 -6.98
C ALA A 121 1.55 6.96 -7.25
N LEU A 122 1.52 6.10 -6.22
CA LEU A 122 1.84 4.68 -6.36
C LEU A 122 0.91 3.92 -7.31
N LYS A 123 -0.31 4.40 -7.56
CA LYS A 123 -1.24 3.77 -8.51
C LYS A 123 -1.09 4.29 -9.93
N LEU A 124 -0.53 5.48 -10.11
CA LEU A 124 -0.43 6.15 -11.41
C LEU A 124 0.94 6.00 -12.06
N PHE A 125 2.00 5.95 -11.26
CA PHE A 125 3.39 6.01 -11.76
C PHE A 125 4.18 4.72 -11.54
N LEU A 126 3.72 3.86 -10.64
CA LEU A 126 4.33 2.57 -10.31
C LEU A 126 3.34 1.45 -10.65
#